data_AF-A0A850JY28-F1
#
_entry.id   AF-A0A850JY28-F1
#
_cell.length_a   1.000
_cell.length_b   1.000
_cell.length_c   1.000
_cell.angle_alpha   90.00
_cell.angle_beta   90.00
_cell.angle_gamma   90.00
#
_symmetry.space_group_name_H-M   'P 1'
#
loop_
_entity.id
_entity.type
_entity.pdbx_description
1 polymer ?
#
loop_
_entity_poly.entity_id
_entity_poly.type
_entity_poly.pdbx_seq_one_letter_code
_entity_poly.pdbx_strand_id
1 'polypeptide(L)'
;MKIVTFREIEESLIDSKHTVEHFQSGCSGDAQVAILDIDTIFDFEENKHDACGEEFISIAIVDDEGDFDAFRNFGIDSWIKGSDLQDLNSLLNLIEKRHFS
;
A
#
# COMPACT_ATOMS: atom_id res chain seq x y z
N MET A 1 9.54 6.36 -6.33
CA MET A 1 8.99 5.03 -5.95
C MET A 1 7.71 4.73 -6.70
N LYS A 2 7.51 3.47 -7.10
CA LYS A 2 6.26 2.96 -7.70
C LYS A 2 5.35 2.36 -6.63
N ILE A 3 4.08 2.76 -6.65
CA ILE A 3 3.07 2.39 -5.66
C ILE A 3 1.90 1.75 -6.40
N VAL A 4 1.47 0.58 -5.96
CA VAL A 4 0.22 -0.05 -6.39
C VAL A 4 -0.83 0.09 -5.30
N THR A 5 -2.05 0.44 -5.68
CA THR A 5 -3.19 0.56 -4.76
C THR A 5 -4.22 -0.49 -5.12
N PHE A 6 -4.67 -1.25 -4.13
CA PHE A 6 -5.74 -2.24 -4.27
C PHE A 6 -7.11 -1.64 -3.96
N ARG A 7 -7.17 -0.61 -3.10
CA ARG A 7 -8.36 0.22 -2.91
C ARG A 7 -8.28 1.50 -3.75
N GLU A 8 -9.43 2.12 -3.97
CA GLU A 8 -9.52 3.47 -4.52
C GLU A 8 -9.05 4.50 -3.48
N ILE A 9 -7.99 5.22 -3.81
CA ILE A 9 -7.46 6.34 -3.04
C ILE A 9 -7.34 7.54 -3.98
N GLU A 10 -7.60 8.74 -3.46
CA GLU A 10 -7.36 9.94 -4.25
C GLU A 10 -5.86 10.11 -4.52
N GLU A 11 -5.48 10.19 -5.80
CA GLU A 11 -4.07 10.45 -6.19
C GLU A 11 -3.53 11.75 -5.58
N SER A 12 -4.41 12.70 -5.25
CA SER A 12 -4.09 13.96 -4.57
C SER A 12 -3.41 13.77 -3.21
N LEU A 13 -3.63 12.63 -2.56
CA LEU A 13 -3.04 12.28 -1.27
C LEU A 13 -1.59 11.81 -1.38
N ILE A 14 -1.10 11.53 -2.59
CA ILE A 14 0.26 11.04 -2.83
C ILE A 14 1.05 12.08 -3.61
N ASP A 15 2.26 12.38 -3.15
CA ASP A 15 3.15 13.31 -3.84
C ASP A 15 3.39 12.87 -5.30
N SER A 16 3.28 13.82 -6.24
CA SER A 16 3.42 13.61 -7.69
C SER A 16 4.79 13.08 -8.15
N LYS A 17 5.77 13.01 -7.24
CA LYS A 17 7.06 12.34 -7.48
C LYS A 17 6.93 10.82 -7.52
N HIS A 18 5.84 10.28 -6.98
CA HIS A 18 5.54 8.85 -6.98
C HIS A 18 4.68 8.48 -8.19
N THR A 19 4.89 7.27 -8.70
CA THR A 19 4.01 6.69 -9.72
C THR A 19 2.99 5.82 -9.01
N VAL A 20 1.71 6.17 -9.13
CA VAL A 20 0.60 5.43 -8.52
C VAL A 20 -0.12 4.65 -9.61
N GLU A 21 -0.31 3.35 -9.39
CA GLU A 21 -1.11 2.47 -10.25
C GLU A 21 -2.24 1.86 -9.45
N HIS A 22 -3.45 1.87 -10.00
CA HIS A 22 -4.60 1.19 -9.41
C HIS A 22 -4.68 -0.23 -9.97
N PHE A 23 -4.62 -1.22 -9.09
CA PHE A 23 -4.62 -2.63 -9.49
C PHE A 23 -5.80 -2.99 -10.41
N GLN A 24 -7.00 -2.49 -10.09
CA GLN A 24 -8.21 -2.72 -10.87
C GLN A 24 -8.21 -2.08 -12.27
N SER A 25 -7.37 -1.07 -12.50
CA SER A 25 -7.20 -0.42 -13.82
C SER A 25 -6.08 -1.05 -14.66
N GLY A 26 -5.41 -2.05 -14.12
CA GLY A 26 -4.22 -2.68 -14.68
C GLY A 26 -2.95 -2.18 -13.96
N CYS A 27 -2.17 -3.14 -13.45
CA CYS A 27 -0.83 -2.88 -12.92
C CYS A 27 0.22 -3.32 -13.94
N SER A 28 1.34 -2.61 -14.01
CA SER A 28 2.47 -3.03 -14.83
C SER A 28 3.52 -3.88 -14.08
N GLY A 29 3.22 -4.27 -12.83
CA GLY A 29 4.10 -5.06 -11.96
C GLY A 29 5.20 -4.24 -11.30
N ASP A 30 6.15 -4.87 -10.61
CA ASP A 30 7.32 -4.20 -10.02
C ASP A 30 7.01 -3.04 -9.04
N ALA A 31 5.82 -3.03 -8.44
CA ALA A 31 5.52 -2.04 -7.41
C ALA A 31 6.41 -2.27 -6.18
N GLN A 32 6.93 -1.17 -5.64
CA GLN A 32 7.78 -1.17 -4.44
C GLN A 32 6.96 -1.02 -3.17
N VAL A 33 5.79 -0.41 -3.28
CA VAL A 33 4.82 -0.27 -2.19
C VAL A 33 3.45 -0.71 -2.65
N ALA A 34 2.78 -1.51 -1.85
CA ALA A 34 1.38 -1.88 -2.03
C ALA A 34 0.52 -1.23 -0.94
N ILE A 35 -0.56 -0.55 -1.34
CA ILE A 35 -1.53 0.04 -0.42
C ILE A 35 -2.84 -0.74 -0.54
N LEU A 36 -3.35 -1.23 0.58
CA LEU A 36 -4.56 -2.05 0.65
C LEU A 36 -5.38 -1.69 1.90
N ASP A 37 -6.56 -2.25 2.01
CA ASP A 37 -7.41 -2.23 3.20
C ASP A 37 -7.94 -3.63 3.50
N ILE A 38 -8.81 -3.74 4.50
CA ILE A 38 -9.39 -5.03 4.90
C ILE A 38 -10.26 -5.63 3.79
N ASP A 39 -10.94 -4.79 3.01
CA ASP A 39 -11.82 -5.23 1.93
C ASP A 39 -11.04 -5.82 0.76
N THR A 40 -9.80 -5.34 0.55
CA THR A 40 -8.94 -5.73 -0.59
C THR A 40 -7.77 -6.63 -0.19
N ILE A 41 -7.71 -7.06 1.07
CA ILE A 41 -6.60 -7.88 1.59
C ILE A 41 -6.45 -9.23 0.87
N PHE A 42 -7.58 -9.84 0.48
CA PHE A 42 -7.58 -11.11 -0.25
C PHE A 42 -7.11 -10.92 -1.69
N ASP A 43 -7.55 -9.85 -2.35
CA ASP A 43 -7.08 -9.49 -3.69
C ASP A 43 -5.57 -9.23 -3.67
N PHE A 44 -5.08 -8.53 -2.65
CA PHE A 44 -3.65 -8.34 -2.44
C PHE A 44 -2.92 -9.69 -2.25
N GLU A 45 -3.39 -10.57 -1.37
CA GLU A 45 -2.73 -11.85 -1.11
C GLU A 45 -2.61 -12.72 -2.38
N GLU A 46 -3.65 -12.74 -3.20
CA GLU A 46 -3.68 -13.51 -4.45
C GLU A 46 -2.79 -12.91 -5.55
N ASN A 47 -2.61 -11.58 -5.58
CA ASN A 47 -1.99 -10.89 -6.71
C ASN A 47 -0.68 -10.14 -6.36
N LYS A 48 -0.24 -10.13 -5.10
CA LYS A 48 0.97 -9.40 -4.66
C LYS A 48 2.21 -9.74 -5.46
N HIS A 49 2.35 -10.99 -5.91
CA HIS A 49 3.50 -11.45 -6.70
C HIS A 49 3.50 -10.94 -8.15
N ASP A 50 2.32 -10.61 -8.70
CA ASP A 50 2.19 -10.06 -10.04
C ASP A 50 2.22 -8.53 -10.02
N ALA A 51 1.66 -7.93 -8.96
CA ALA A 51 1.57 -6.48 -8.80
C ALA A 51 2.87 -5.86 -8.26
N CYS A 52 3.61 -6.57 -7.41
CA CYS A 52 4.77 -6.04 -6.70
C CYS A 52 6.09 -6.67 -7.19
N GLY A 53 7.20 -5.98 -6.95
CA GLY A 53 8.55 -6.51 -7.23
C GLY A 53 8.99 -7.58 -6.22
N GLU A 54 10.21 -8.11 -6.36
CA GLU A 54 10.76 -9.10 -5.42
C GLU A 54 10.88 -8.56 -3.98
N GLU A 55 11.25 -7.28 -3.83
CA GLU A 55 11.28 -6.57 -2.57
C GLU A 55 10.25 -5.44 -2.60
N PHE A 56 9.20 -5.58 -1.81
CA PHE A 56 8.14 -4.57 -1.69
C PHE A 56 7.69 -4.43 -0.23
N ILE A 57 7.02 -3.32 0.05
CA ILE A 57 6.47 -3.00 1.37
C ILE A 57 4.95 -2.86 1.26
N SER A 58 4.22 -3.55 2.13
CA SER A 58 2.76 -3.50 2.20
C SER A 58 2.28 -2.53 3.29
N ILE A 59 1.31 -1.68 2.94
CA ILE A 59 0.70 -0.70 3.84
C ILE A 59 -0.80 -0.95 3.87
N ALA A 60 -1.32 -1.29 5.05
CA ALA A 60 -2.76 -1.39 5.27
C ALA A 60 -3.35 -0.06 5.76
N ILE A 61 -4.48 0.32 5.18
CA ILE A 61 -5.33 1.38 5.71
C ILE A 61 -6.33 0.72 6.66
N VAL A 62 -6.28 1.12 7.92
CA VAL A 62 -7.06 0.56 9.02
C VAL A 62 -8.14 1.56 9.42
N ASP A 63 -9.40 1.17 9.26
CA ASP A 63 -10.53 2.00 9.68
C ASP A 63 -11.08 1.56 11.06
N ASP A 64 -11.00 0.25 11.39
CA ASP A 64 -11.36 -0.30 12.70
C ASP A 64 -10.16 -1.03 13.34
N GLU A 65 -9.98 -0.88 14.66
CA GLU A 65 -8.93 -1.59 15.39
C GLU A 65 -9.12 -3.12 15.38
N GLY A 66 -10.33 -3.60 15.09
CA GLY A 66 -10.60 -5.03 14.86
C GLY A 66 -9.86 -5.62 13.66
N ASP A 67 -9.49 -4.79 12.67
CA ASP A 67 -8.85 -5.26 11.44
C ASP A 67 -7.35 -5.55 11.62
N PHE A 68 -6.73 -5.08 12.71
CA PHE A 68 -5.31 -5.29 13.00
C PHE A 68 -4.92 -6.77 13.05
N ASP A 69 -5.78 -7.61 13.64
CA ASP A 69 -5.51 -9.04 13.75
C ASP A 69 -5.50 -9.70 12.37
N ALA A 70 -6.34 -9.25 11.44
CA ALA A 70 -6.31 -9.70 10.06
C ALA A 70 -4.98 -9.29 9.42
N PHE A 71 -4.62 -8.01 9.40
CA PHE A 71 -3.37 -7.55 8.78
C PHE A 71 -2.12 -8.25 9.32
N ARG A 72 -2.11 -8.57 10.63
CA ARG A 72 -1.02 -9.34 11.23
C ARG A 72 -0.91 -10.76 10.68
N ASN A 73 -2.04 -11.42 10.42
CA ASN A 73 -2.07 -12.78 9.87
C ASN A 73 -1.60 -12.82 8.40
N PHE A 74 -1.85 -11.76 7.64
CA PHE A 74 -1.40 -11.62 6.24
C PHE A 74 0.03 -11.07 6.10
N GLY A 75 0.67 -10.71 7.21
CA GLY A 75 2.06 -10.26 7.21
C GLY A 75 2.26 -8.86 6.63
N ILE A 76 1.31 -7.95 6.88
CA ILE A 76 1.43 -6.56 6.42
C ILE A 76 2.56 -5.84 7.16
N ASP A 77 3.41 -5.13 6.42
CA ASP A 77 4.62 -4.47 6.95
C ASP A 77 4.32 -3.21 7.75
N SER A 78 3.34 -2.43 7.31
CA SER A 78 2.97 -1.15 7.93
C SER A 78 1.47 -0.88 7.85
N TRP A 79 1.00 0.04 8.68
CA TRP A 79 -0.40 0.42 8.68
C TRP A 79 -0.58 1.90 9.00
N ILE A 80 -1.67 2.47 8.50
CA ILE A 80 -2.09 3.85 8.75
C ILE A 80 -3.58 3.88 9.04
N LYS A 81 -4.03 4.73 9.96
CA LYS A 81 -5.46 4.90 10.17
C LYS A 81 -6.07 5.65 8.98
N GLY A 82 -7.27 5.28 8.55
CA GLY A 82 -7.98 6.03 7.50
C GLY A 82 -8.17 7.51 7.86
N SER A 83 -8.32 7.83 9.15
CA SER A 83 -8.36 9.21 9.66
C SER A 83 -7.06 9.99 9.46
N ASP A 84 -5.94 9.29 9.33
CA ASP A 84 -4.58 9.85 9.31
C ASP A 84 -3.96 9.77 7.90
N LEU A 85 -4.77 9.57 6.86
CA LEU A 85 -4.29 9.47 5.46
C LEU A 85 -3.50 10.70 4.99
N GLN A 86 -3.70 11.87 5.61
CA GLN A 86 -2.88 13.06 5.38
C GLN A 86 -1.37 12.83 5.66
N ASP A 87 -1.04 11.89 6.56
CA ASP A 87 0.32 11.53 6.92
C ASP A 87 0.91 10.42 6.03
N LEU A 88 0.16 9.93 5.04
CA LEU A 88 0.59 8.88 4.11
C LEU A 88 1.89 9.27 3.39
N ASN A 89 2.02 10.51 2.92
CA ASN A 89 3.25 10.98 2.29
C ASN A 89 4.45 10.92 3.23
N SER A 90 4.27 11.25 4.51
CA SER A 90 5.33 11.16 5.52
C SER A 90 5.78 9.71 5.70
N LEU A 91 4.85 8.76 5.73
CA LEU A 91 5.13 7.32 5.79
C LEU A 91 5.87 6.83 4.53
N LEU A 92 5.38 7.17 3.34
CA LEU A 92 6.00 6.81 2.06
C LEU A 92 7.44 7.35 1.97
N ASN A 93 7.66 8.59 2.40
CA ASN A 93 8.99 9.21 2.46
C ASN A 93 9.94 8.48 3.43
N LEU A 94 9.43 7.98 4.56
CA LEU A 94 10.22 7.19 5.50
C LEU A 94 10.59 5.83 4.92
N ILE A 95 9.65 5.16 4.25
CA ILE A 95 9.87 3.87 3.59
C ILE A 95 10.92 4.02 2.48
N GLU A 96 10.75 5.02 1.61
CA GLU A 96 11.69 5.32 0.53
C GLU A 96 13.11 5.53 1.07
N LYS A 97 13.26 6.31 2.15
CA LYS A 97 14.58 6.55 2.78
C LYS A 97 15.20 5.34 3.45
N ARG A 98 14.39 4.41 3.98
CA ARG A 98 14.90 3.26 4.75
C ARG A 98 15.21 2.06 3.86
N HIS A 99 14.44 1.85 2.81
CA HIS A 99 14.48 0.62 2.01
C HIS A 99 14.99 0.83 0.58
N PHE A 100 14.87 2.04 0.03
CA PHE A 100 15.12 2.30 -1.38
C PHE A 100 16.09 3.47 -1.64
N SER A 101 16.82 3.93 -0.62
CA SER A 101 17.80 5.02 -0.68
C SER A 101 19.24 4.56 -0.60
#